data_AF-A0A3S4K2B9-F1
#
_entry.id   AF-A0A3S4K2B9-F1
#
_cell.length_a   1.000
_cell.length_b   1.000
_cell.length_c   1.000
_cell.angle_alpha   90.00
_cell.angle_beta   90.00
_cell.angle_gamma   90.00
#
_symmetry.space_group_name_H-M   'P 1'
#
loop_
_entity.id
_entity.type
_entity.pdbx_description
1 polymer ?
#
loop_
_entity_poly.entity_id
_entity_poly.type
_entity_poly.pdbx_seq_one_letter_code
_entity_poly.pdbx_strand_id
1 'polypeptide(L)'
;MPPDLRFFAGGDRSIRGYKYKSISPEDSNGKLTGASKLATGSLEYQYNVSGKWWGAAFVDSGEAVNDIKRSNFKTGAGVGVRWQSRSGLSSSILRYR
;
A
#
# COMPACT_ATOMS: atom_id res chain seq x y z
N MET A 1 24.51 -3.67 1.74
CA MET A 1 23.46 -4.47 1.07
C MET A 1 23.45 -4.14 -0.43
N PRO A 2 23.62 -5.14 -1.31
CA PRO A 2 23.42 -5.00 -2.76
C PRO A 2 22.04 -4.38 -3.07
N PRO A 3 21.87 -3.61 -4.17
CA PRO A 3 20.61 -2.92 -4.49
C PRO A 3 19.40 -3.87 -4.60
N ASP A 4 19.62 -5.09 -5.06
CA ASP A 4 18.58 -6.09 -5.33
C ASP A 4 17.94 -6.67 -4.05
N LEU A 5 18.61 -6.54 -2.90
CA LEU A 5 18.11 -6.98 -1.60
C LEU A 5 17.48 -5.84 -0.79
N ARG A 6 17.35 -4.64 -1.37
CA ARG A 6 16.77 -3.49 -0.68
C ARG A 6 15.27 -3.47 -0.86
N PHE A 7 14.56 -3.17 0.23
CA PHE A 7 13.11 -3.11 0.22
C PHE A 7 12.63 -1.73 -0.20
N PHE A 8 11.58 -1.73 -1.03
CA PHE A 8 10.88 -0.53 -1.49
C PHE A 8 9.39 -0.75 -1.25
N ALA A 9 8.75 0.20 -0.58
CA ALA A 9 7.31 0.18 -0.37
C ALA A 9 6.59 1.03 -1.43
N GLY A 10 5.27 0.82 -1.55
CA GLY A 10 4.41 1.54 -2.48
C GLY A 10 4.08 0.76 -3.75
N GLY A 11 2.86 0.97 -4.25
CA GLY A 11 2.23 0.18 -5.30
C GLY A 11 1.13 -0.72 -4.74
N ASP A 12 0.32 -1.29 -5.63
CA ASP A 12 -0.96 -1.94 -5.29
C ASP A 12 -0.85 -3.17 -4.37
N ARG A 13 0.36 -3.74 -4.18
CA ARG A 13 0.63 -4.90 -3.31
C ARG A 13 1.45 -4.56 -2.05
N SER A 14 1.64 -3.27 -1.76
CA SER A 14 2.40 -2.82 -0.58
C SER A 14 1.65 -1.72 0.16
N ILE A 15 1.60 -0.51 -0.41
CA ILE A 15 0.80 0.59 0.14
C ILE A 15 0.02 1.17 -1.04
N ARG A 16 -1.26 0.81 -1.12
CA ARG A 16 -2.16 1.29 -2.18
C ARG A 16 -2.30 2.81 -2.03
N GLY A 17 -2.19 3.53 -3.16
CA GLY A 17 -2.20 5.01 -3.18
C GLY A 17 -0.82 5.67 -3.28
N TYR A 18 0.26 4.91 -3.09
CA TYR A 18 1.63 5.37 -3.38
C TYR A 18 2.14 4.78 -4.69
N LYS A 19 2.98 5.53 -5.42
CA LYS A 19 3.63 5.03 -6.65
C LYS A 19 4.45 3.77 -6.34
N TYR A 20 4.53 2.87 -7.31
CA TYR A 20 5.32 1.64 -7.18
C TYR A 20 6.76 1.95 -6.75
N LYS A 21 7.24 1.30 -5.68
CA LYS A 21 8.59 1.48 -5.11
C LYS A 21 8.98 2.92 -4.74
N SER A 22 8.00 3.78 -4.45
CA SER A 22 8.26 5.20 -4.14
C SER A 22 8.57 5.50 -2.67
N ILE A 23 8.39 4.54 -1.77
CA ILE A 23 8.64 4.73 -0.34
C ILE A 23 9.95 4.04 0.02
N SER A 24 10.97 4.85 0.30
CA SER A 24 12.31 4.40 0.67
C SER A 24 13.11 5.51 1.36
N PRO A 25 14.15 5.18 2.16
CA PRO A 25 15.11 6.18 2.63
C PRO A 25 15.85 6.83 1.46
N GLU A 26 16.04 8.13 1.53
CA GLU A 26 16.77 8.91 0.51
C GLU A 26 18.20 9.22 0.99
N ASP A 27 19.15 9.32 0.06
CA ASP A 27 20.48 9.87 0.34
C ASP A 27 20.43 11.41 0.38
N SER A 28 21.58 12.04 0.68
CA SER A 28 21.69 13.50 0.71
C SER A 28 21.43 14.19 -0.64
N ASN A 29 21.32 13.43 -1.74
CA ASN A 29 20.99 13.92 -3.07
C ASN A 29 19.51 13.65 -3.45
N GLY A 30 18.69 13.17 -2.50
CA GLY A 30 17.28 12.84 -2.73
C GLY A 30 17.08 11.53 -3.52
N LYS A 31 18.12 10.71 -3.69
CA LYS A 31 18.02 9.44 -4.41
C LYS A 31 17.50 8.36 -3.46
N LEU A 32 16.46 7.63 -3.88
CA LEU A 32 15.94 6.48 -3.15
C LEU A 32 17.04 5.42 -3.02
N THR A 33 17.51 5.22 -1.80
CA THR A 33 18.57 4.28 -1.50
C THR A 33 18.06 2.87 -1.29
N GLY A 34 16.78 2.64 -1.00
CA GLY A 34 16.31 1.31 -0.62
C GLY A 34 16.45 1.09 0.90
N ALA A 35 15.41 0.52 1.53
CA ALA A 35 15.43 0.24 2.96
C ALA A 35 16.05 -1.13 3.26
N SER A 36 16.76 -1.25 4.37
CA SER A 36 17.22 -2.54 4.90
C SER A 36 16.11 -3.29 5.66
N LYS A 37 15.07 -2.59 6.11
CA LYS A 37 13.92 -3.17 6.80
C LYS A 37 12.61 -2.63 6.23
N LEU A 38 11.61 -3.50 6.15
CA LEU A 38 10.27 -3.19 5.66
C LEU A 38 9.24 -3.78 6.62
N ALA A 39 8.33 -2.95 7.10
CA ALA A 39 7.14 -3.38 7.83
C ALA A 39 5.93 -2.82 7.11
N THR A 40 5.01 -3.69 6.68
CA THR A 40 3.75 -3.28 6.04
C THR A 40 2.61 -4.10 6.61
N GLY A 41 1.52 -3.43 6.95
CA GLY A 41 0.26 -4.04 7.36
C GLY A 41 -0.89 -3.42 6.58
N SER A 42 -1.92 -4.23 6.31
CA SER A 42 -3.15 -3.79 5.65
C SER A 42 -4.33 -4.37 6.40
N LEU A 43 -5.30 -3.53 6.72
CA LEU A 43 -6.61 -3.96 7.19
C LEU A 43 -7.63 -3.61 6.11
N GLU A 44 -8.43 -4.59 5.71
CA GLU A 44 -9.51 -4.40 4.75
C GLU A 44 -10.80 -4.98 5.33
N TYR A 45 -11.84 -4.15 5.34
CA TYR A 45 -13.18 -4.51 5.72
C TYR A 45 -14.06 -4.53 4.46
N GLN A 46 -14.86 -5.60 4.30
CA GLN A 46 -15.76 -5.76 3.17
C GLN A 46 -17.18 -6.01 3.68
N TYR A 47 -18.15 -5.31 3.10
CA TYR A 47 -19.55 -5.42 3.45
C TYR A 47 -20.39 -5.63 2.19
N ASN A 48 -21.23 -6.66 2.20
CA ASN A 48 -22.20 -6.87 1.12
C ASN A 48 -23.36 -5.90 1.31
N VAL A 49 -23.43 -4.89 0.44
CA VAL A 49 -24.47 -3.85 0.53
C VAL A 49 -25.77 -4.37 -0.04
N SER A 50 -25.74 -5.02 -1.21
CA SER A 50 -26.93 -5.58 -1.84
C SER A 50 -26.59 -6.52 -2.99
N GLY A 51 -27.02 -7.78 -2.89
CA GLY A 51 -26.90 -8.80 -3.94
C GLY A 51 -25.46 -9.01 -4.41
N LYS A 52 -25.10 -8.33 -5.51
CA LYS A 52 -23.80 -8.42 -6.20
C LYS A 52 -22.85 -7.28 -5.86
N TRP A 53 -23.29 -6.32 -5.06
CA TRP A 53 -22.55 -5.12 -4.70
C TRP A 53 -21.93 -5.24 -3.33
N TRP A 54 -20.62 -5.05 -3.28
CA TRP A 54 -19.82 -5.07 -2.06
C TRP A 54 -19.15 -3.73 -1.89
N GLY A 55 -19.33 -3.12 -0.73
CA GLY A 55 -18.49 -2.03 -0.28
C GLY A 55 -17.23 -2.60 0.35
N ALA A 56 -16.11 -1.91 0.17
CA ALA A 56 -14.86 -2.21 0.83
C ALA A 56 -14.28 -0.92 1.41
N ALA A 57 -13.67 -1.01 2.57
CA ALA A 57 -12.84 0.03 3.15
C ALA A 57 -11.51 -0.59 3.54
N PHE A 58 -10.41 0.10 3.27
CA PHE A 58 -9.09 -0.40 3.64
C PHE A 58 -8.23 0.70 4.22
N VAL A 59 -7.32 0.29 5.08
CA VAL A 59 -6.23 1.09 5.60
C VAL A 59 -4.96 0.28 5.48
N ASP A 60 -4.00 0.82 4.75
CA ASP A 60 -2.67 0.26 4.57
C ASP A 60 -1.69 1.14 5.33
N SER A 61 -0.86 0.56 6.19
CA SER A 61 0.21 1.29 6.88
C SER A 61 1.51 0.54 6.73
N GLY A 62 2.60 1.27 6.48
CA GLY A 62 3.91 0.65 6.45
C GLY A 62 5.04 1.66 6.48
N GLU A 63 6.22 1.15 6.80
CA GLU A 63 7.46 1.89 6.82
C GLU A 63 8.57 1.07 6.16
N ALA A 64 9.44 1.79 5.45
CA ALA A 64 10.66 1.23 4.88
C ALA A 64 11.81 2.06 5.44
N VAL A 65 12.52 1.53 6.42
CA VAL A 65 13.55 2.25 7.19
C VAL A 65 14.85 1.45 7.29
N ASN A 66 15.97 2.17 7.44
CA ASN A 66 17.27 1.54 7.67
C ASN A 66 17.55 1.25 9.15
N ASP A 67 16.89 1.99 10.04
CA ASP A 67 17.01 1.87 11.49
C ASP A 67 15.61 1.97 12.12
N ILE A 68 15.20 0.94 12.87
CA ILE A 68 13.88 0.87 13.53
C ILE A 68 13.69 1.99 14.56
N LYS A 69 14.80 2.57 15.07
CA LYS A 69 14.73 3.71 16.00
C LYS A 69 14.27 5.02 15.33
N ARG A 70 14.36 5.12 14.00
CA ARG A 70 13.80 6.24 13.22
C ARG A 70 12.57 5.76 12.45
N SER A 71 11.48 5.52 13.17
CA SER A 71 10.21 5.12 12.57
C SER A 71 9.57 6.27 11.78
N ASN A 72 9.06 5.98 10.58
CA ASN A 72 8.34 6.92 9.72
C ASN A 72 7.24 6.18 8.98
N PHE A 73 6.21 5.76 9.73
CA PHE A 73 5.04 5.08 9.17
C PHE A 73 4.31 5.97 8.17
N LYS A 74 4.11 5.42 6.98
CA LYS A 74 3.21 5.96 5.96
C LYS A 74 1.93 5.17 6.00
N THR A 75 0.83 5.88 6.21
CA THR A 75 -0.51 5.31 6.20
C THR A 75 -1.25 5.84 4.97
N GLY A 76 -1.97 4.97 4.28
CA GLY A 76 -2.93 5.30 3.24
C GLY A 76 -4.25 4.62 3.54
N ALA A 77 -5.35 5.29 3.21
CA ALA A 77 -6.69 4.73 3.42
C ALA A 77 -7.53 4.90 2.15
N GLY A 78 -8.52 4.04 1.97
CA GLY A 78 -9.38 4.13 0.81
C GLY A 78 -10.66 3.33 0.95
N VAL A 79 -11.53 3.56 -0.01
CA VAL A 79 -12.80 2.87 -0.12
C VAL A 79 -12.95 2.32 -1.53
N GLY A 80 -13.56 1.15 -1.64
CA GLY A 80 -13.77 0.47 -2.90
C GLY A 80 -15.19 0.00 -3.02
N VAL A 81 -15.63 -0.17 -4.25
CA VAL A 81 -16.86 -0.87 -4.59
C VAL A 81 -16.48 -2.03 -5.48
N ARG A 82 -16.93 -3.23 -5.12
CA ARG A 82 -16.76 -4.44 -5.91
C ARG A 82 -18.13 -4.88 -6.40
N TRP A 83 -18.20 -5.20 -7.69
CA TRP A 83 -19.39 -5.68 -8.34
C TRP A 83 -19.12 -7.03 -9.00
N GLN A 84 -19.89 -8.03 -8.62
CA GLN A 84 -19.77 -9.37 -9.19
C GLN A 84 -20.68 -9.48 -10.42
N SER A 85 -20.11 -9.28 -11.61
CA SER A 85 -20.82 -9.43 -12.89
C SER A 85 -20.86 -10.91 -13.32
N ARG A 86 -21.77 -11.25 -14.25
CA ARG A 86 -21.84 -12.59 -14.86
C ARG A 86 -20.54 -12.99 -15.59
N SER A 87 -19.75 -12.01 -16.04
CA SER A 87 -18.49 -12.22 -16.75
C SER A 87 -17.26 -12.31 -15.84
N GLY A 88 -17.41 -12.09 -14.52
CA GLY A 88 -16.31 -12.03 -13.56
C GLY A 88 -16.45 -10.90 -12.54
N LEU A 89 -15.52 -10.84 -11.57
CA LEU A 89 -15.49 -9.79 -10.55
C LEU A 89 -14.90 -8.49 -11.14
N SER A 90 -15.65 -7.40 -11.10
CA SER A 90 -15.15 -6.07 -11.44
C SER A 90 -14.99 -5.24 -10.16
N SER A 91 -13.85 -4.59 -9.96
CA SER A 91 -13.54 -3.83 -8.74
C SER A 91 -13.08 -2.41 -9.09
N SER A 92 -13.75 -1.41 -8.53
CA SER A 92 -13.34 0.00 -8.61
C SER A 92 -12.94 0.48 -7.22
N ILE A 93 -11.72 1.01 -7.09
CA ILE A 93 -11.14 1.45 -5.81
C ILE A 93 -10.82 2.95 -5.90
N LEU A 94 -11.46 3.74 -5.04
CA LEU A 94 -11.18 5.16 -4.87
C LEU A 94 -10.24 5.34 -3.66
N ARG A 95 -9.13 6.06 -3.87
CA ARG A 95 -8.02 6.15 -2.91
C ARG A 95 -7.91 7.58 -2.41
N TYR A 96 -7.79 7.77 -1.09
CA TYR A 96 -7.50 9.08 -0.48
C TYR A 96 -6.14 9.02 0.21
N ARG A 97 -5.31 10.06 0.01
CA ARG A 97 -3.92 10.12 0.47
C ARG A 97 -3.81 10.83 1.81
#